data_AF-A0A914DYI1-F1
#
_entry.id   AF-A0A914DYI1-F1
#
_cell.length_a   1.000
_cell.length_b   1.000
_cell.length_c   1.000
_cell.angle_alpha   90.00
_cell.angle_beta   90.00
_cell.angle_gamma   90.00
#
_symmetry.space_group_name_H-M   'P 1'
#
loop_
_entity.id
_entity.type
_entity.pdbx_description
1 polymer ?
#
loop_
_entity_poly.entity_id
_entity_poly.type
_entity_poly.pdbx_seq_one_letter_code
_entity_poly.pdbx_strand_id
1 'polypeptide(L)'
;MDVGPGRDLLAEIRAGILGAGGVRFGTYFSLFAWYHPLWNADQKNNTQVYVDTISTPQLKDLVTNYQPDVVWVDGDWENSWKYWKSDEFIAWLYNESPVKDTVVTNDRWGMDTNCVHGGYYTCHDGYNPGQLQSHKWENAHSLTAYWGFSRNINFNNYMSLRDALMALITTVSAGGNLLLNIAPDHNGRLIPLYEERLRDIGLFVNAHSEAIFSTKPWIYLNEQGSTIWYTSQLRNTSGFDPYRFFNPQQQANTVVYAFITKWPSNNTVTLTSLKPTAQTTVKLFSTNGQFIQLNYTTVNGGIQTSIARISRTKFAPSSVNSGILVLKIEYVADDNNNPVAVQSSCQTCQLIMINAVNYYALNNAITQSDLQTKLLSDCGTFAVSQDQNSCKSIVNNNIAKAYTANWSSLDSRPLPIWYDQAKFGVQAHWGVYSVPAYGDEAFWFKWKELNDSNLANFVQTHYKPGTTYGDFAKQFNALDFDANYFAGLIKGSGAKYFILTAKHSDGFALWPSAVEWNWNSADVGPAKDLLDELISQLAQTISLGGNFVLNIAIDANGRVLPVFEERLKNLGDFVNDHSEAIFSSKPWIYQSDVDSVVYTSQLKNPNNIDPYRLYNPQQQNNTVIYAF
;
A
#
# COMPACT_ATOMS: atom_id res chain seq x y z
N MET A 1 11.07 -30.73 -11.64
CA MET A 1 11.27 -29.94 -10.41
C MET A 1 10.67 -28.58 -10.70
N ASP A 2 9.34 -28.53 -10.62
CA ASP A 2 8.57 -27.31 -10.76
C ASP A 2 8.79 -26.54 -9.47
N VAL A 3 9.28 -25.31 -9.59
CA VAL A 3 9.56 -24.39 -8.48
C VAL A 3 8.66 -23.15 -8.74
N GLY A 4 8.18 -22.43 -7.71
CA GLY A 4 7.23 -21.30 -7.79
C GLY A 4 6.34 -21.20 -6.52
N PRO A 5 5.44 -20.19 -6.33
CA PRO A 5 4.67 -20.06 -5.10
C PRO A 5 3.49 -21.04 -4.98
N GLY A 6 2.77 -21.31 -6.08
CA GLY A 6 1.51 -22.08 -6.06
C GLY A 6 0.43 -21.48 -5.15
N ARG A 7 0.36 -20.14 -5.05
CA ARG A 7 -0.48 -19.39 -4.10
C ARG A 7 -1.12 -18.16 -4.77
N ASP A 8 -2.35 -17.84 -4.36
CA ASP A 8 -2.99 -16.56 -4.64
C ASP A 8 -2.51 -15.50 -3.64
N LEU A 9 -1.33 -14.95 -3.94
CA LEU A 9 -0.65 -13.99 -3.07
C LEU A 9 -1.47 -12.70 -2.89
N LEU A 10 -2.25 -12.33 -3.90
CA LEU A 10 -3.14 -11.19 -3.86
C LEU A 10 -4.31 -11.39 -2.89
N ALA A 11 -4.97 -12.57 -2.91
CA ALA A 11 -6.03 -12.89 -1.97
C ALA A 11 -5.52 -12.91 -0.53
N GLU A 12 -4.35 -13.52 -0.32
CA GLU A 12 -3.74 -13.62 1.00
C GLU A 12 -3.44 -12.24 1.59
N ILE A 13 -2.76 -11.35 0.84
CA ILE A 13 -2.46 -10.01 1.36
C ILE A 13 -3.72 -9.19 1.60
N ARG A 14 -4.73 -9.33 0.72
CA ARG A 14 -6.02 -8.65 0.89
C ARG A 14 -6.67 -9.09 2.19
N ALA A 15 -6.73 -10.40 2.45
CA ALA A 15 -7.26 -10.94 3.69
C ALA A 15 -6.49 -10.42 4.90
N GLY A 16 -5.16 -10.37 4.84
CA GLY A 16 -4.31 -9.80 5.89
C GLY A 16 -4.60 -8.32 6.15
N ILE A 17 -4.69 -7.49 5.11
CA ILE A 17 -4.95 -6.04 5.21
C ILE A 17 -6.35 -5.78 5.80
N LEU A 18 -7.37 -6.47 5.30
CA LEU A 18 -8.73 -6.33 5.81
C LEU A 18 -8.86 -6.85 7.25
N GLY A 19 -8.21 -7.97 7.56
CA GLY A 19 -8.17 -8.56 8.90
C GLY A 19 -7.44 -7.71 9.93
N ALA A 20 -6.36 -7.03 9.53
CA ALA A 20 -5.67 -6.07 10.38
C ALA A 20 -6.56 -4.86 10.70
N GLY A 21 -7.42 -4.44 9.76
CA GLY A 21 -8.39 -3.37 9.91
C GLY A 21 -7.75 -1.96 9.94
N GLY A 22 -8.52 -0.97 9.48
CA GLY A 22 -8.07 0.44 9.44
C GLY A 22 -7.11 0.78 8.30
N VAL A 23 -6.86 -0.17 7.39
CA VAL A 23 -6.10 0.01 6.14
C VAL A 23 -6.97 -0.48 4.99
N ARG A 24 -7.09 0.32 3.94
CA ARG A 24 -7.78 -0.04 2.70
C ARG A 24 -6.86 -0.79 1.75
N PHE A 25 -7.44 -1.66 0.93
CA PHE A 25 -6.68 -2.48 -0.01
C PHE A 25 -6.77 -1.90 -1.42
N GLY A 26 -5.66 -1.90 -2.15
CA GLY A 26 -5.55 -1.42 -3.52
C GLY A 26 -4.60 -2.28 -4.33
N THR A 27 -4.63 -2.08 -5.64
CA THR A 27 -3.86 -2.87 -6.60
C THR A 27 -3.15 -1.98 -7.59
N TYR A 28 -1.88 -2.29 -7.85
CA TYR A 28 -1.14 -1.76 -8.98
C TYR A 28 -1.29 -2.72 -10.16
N PHE A 29 -1.54 -2.19 -11.36
CA PHE A 29 -1.71 -2.97 -12.58
C PHE A 29 -1.04 -2.27 -13.77
N SER A 30 -0.07 -2.93 -14.39
CA SER A 30 0.46 -2.47 -15.68
C SER A 30 -0.52 -2.80 -16.82
N LEU A 31 -0.92 -1.78 -17.59
CA LEU A 31 -1.87 -1.91 -18.69
C LEU A 31 -1.37 -2.84 -19.79
N PHE A 32 -0.04 -2.89 -19.98
CA PHE A 32 0.62 -3.70 -21.00
C PHE A 32 1.49 -4.81 -20.39
N ALA A 33 1.96 -5.71 -21.25
CA ALA A 33 2.90 -6.76 -20.89
C ALA A 33 3.95 -6.89 -22.01
N TRP A 34 5.22 -6.67 -21.68
CA TRP A 34 6.34 -6.51 -22.64
C TRP A 34 6.39 -7.62 -23.70
N TYR A 35 6.12 -8.86 -23.30
CA TYR A 35 6.27 -10.04 -24.15
C TYR A 35 4.95 -10.64 -24.61
N HIS A 36 3.80 -10.05 -24.29
CA HIS A 36 2.54 -10.68 -24.65
C HIS A 36 2.37 -10.68 -26.19
N PRO A 37 2.20 -11.83 -26.85
CA PRO A 37 2.15 -11.89 -28.32
C PRO A 37 1.05 -11.01 -28.92
N LEU A 38 -0.11 -10.93 -28.24
CA LEU A 38 -1.20 -10.06 -28.67
C LEU A 38 -0.87 -8.58 -28.52
N TRP A 39 -0.09 -8.18 -27.50
CA TRP A 39 0.35 -6.78 -27.36
C TRP A 39 1.24 -6.40 -28.54
N ASN A 40 2.24 -7.22 -28.84
CA ASN A 40 3.14 -7.00 -29.98
C ASN A 40 2.40 -7.01 -31.32
N ALA A 41 1.38 -7.87 -31.46
CA ALA A 41 0.53 -7.91 -32.64
C ALA A 41 -0.34 -6.64 -32.77
N ASP A 42 -0.87 -6.13 -31.66
CA ASP A 42 -1.63 -4.88 -31.64
C ASP A 42 -0.77 -3.69 -32.09
N GLN A 43 0.45 -3.56 -31.55
CA GLN A 43 1.37 -2.48 -31.95
C GLN A 43 1.71 -2.55 -33.44
N LYS A 44 1.89 -3.77 -33.98
CA LYS A 44 2.23 -3.96 -35.40
C LYS A 44 1.05 -3.72 -36.35
N ASN A 45 -0.16 -4.10 -35.95
CA ASN A 45 -1.33 -4.11 -36.82
C ASN A 45 -2.33 -2.99 -36.52
N ASN A 46 -2.06 -2.16 -35.50
CA ASN A 46 -2.95 -1.11 -35.01
C ASN A 46 -4.35 -1.66 -34.65
N THR A 47 -4.36 -2.74 -33.85
CA THR A 47 -5.57 -3.39 -33.32
C THR A 47 -5.65 -3.25 -31.80
N GLN A 48 -6.74 -3.66 -31.16
CA GLN A 48 -6.93 -3.62 -29.70
C GLN A 48 -7.25 -5.02 -29.12
N VAL A 49 -6.77 -6.08 -29.78
CA VAL A 49 -7.08 -7.46 -29.41
C VAL A 49 -6.52 -7.79 -28.02
N TYR A 50 -5.32 -7.31 -27.67
CA TYR A 50 -4.75 -7.49 -26.34
C TYR A 50 -5.60 -6.81 -25.26
N VAL A 51 -6.10 -5.61 -25.55
CA VAL A 51 -6.96 -4.86 -24.62
C VAL A 51 -8.25 -5.62 -24.38
N ASP A 52 -8.91 -6.07 -25.45
CA ASP A 52 -10.20 -6.76 -25.39
C ASP A 52 -10.15 -8.16 -24.77
N THR A 53 -9.03 -8.87 -24.94
CA THR A 53 -8.93 -10.28 -24.54
C THR A 53 -8.10 -10.51 -23.28
N ILE A 54 -7.19 -9.59 -22.94
CA ILE A 54 -6.26 -9.75 -21.81
C ILE A 54 -6.45 -8.60 -20.80
N SER A 55 -6.09 -7.37 -21.18
CA SER A 55 -5.94 -6.28 -20.21
C SER A 55 -7.25 -5.90 -19.52
N THR A 56 -8.31 -5.61 -20.29
CA THR A 56 -9.62 -5.25 -19.73
C THR A 56 -10.27 -6.41 -18.97
N PRO A 57 -10.28 -7.68 -19.47
CA PRO A 57 -10.75 -8.82 -18.69
C PRO A 57 -10.02 -9.00 -17.36
N GLN A 58 -8.68 -8.87 -17.33
CA GLN A 58 -7.90 -8.94 -16.08
C GLN A 58 -8.27 -7.84 -15.10
N LEU A 59 -8.40 -6.59 -15.57
CA LEU A 59 -8.82 -5.48 -14.71
C LEU A 59 -10.23 -5.71 -14.13
N LYS A 60 -11.18 -6.21 -14.92
CA LYS A 60 -12.53 -6.55 -14.45
C LYS A 60 -12.52 -7.69 -13.45
N ASP A 61 -11.73 -8.73 -13.71
CA ASP A 61 -11.53 -9.87 -12.81
C ASP A 61 -10.95 -9.43 -11.46
N LEU A 62 -9.88 -8.63 -11.51
CA LEU A 62 -9.23 -8.02 -10.35
C LEU A 62 -10.23 -7.22 -9.50
N VAL A 63 -10.99 -6.33 -10.14
CA VAL A 63 -11.97 -5.49 -9.44
C VAL A 63 -13.13 -6.33 -8.87
N THR A 64 -13.60 -7.32 -9.60
CA THR A 64 -14.77 -8.13 -9.20
C THR A 64 -14.42 -9.04 -8.03
N ASN A 65 -13.28 -9.72 -8.07
CA ASN A 65 -12.90 -10.73 -7.09
C ASN A 65 -12.19 -10.14 -5.86
N TYR A 66 -11.35 -9.12 -6.07
CA TYR A 66 -10.53 -8.54 -5.01
C TYR A 66 -11.04 -7.20 -4.49
N GLN A 67 -12.03 -6.58 -5.15
CA GLN A 67 -12.72 -5.39 -4.67
C GLN A 67 -11.77 -4.32 -4.08
N PRO A 68 -10.76 -3.86 -4.84
CA PRO A 68 -9.82 -2.86 -4.35
C PRO A 68 -10.49 -1.48 -4.23
N ASP A 69 -10.12 -0.75 -3.19
CA ASP A 69 -10.45 0.67 -3.01
C ASP A 69 -9.57 1.58 -3.89
N VAL A 70 -8.41 1.11 -4.34
CA VAL A 70 -7.54 1.83 -5.29
C VAL A 70 -7.21 0.93 -6.48
N VAL A 71 -7.56 1.38 -7.68
CA VAL A 71 -7.08 0.79 -8.95
C VAL A 71 -6.01 1.73 -9.50
N TRP A 72 -4.75 1.41 -9.22
CA TRP A 72 -3.58 2.18 -9.63
C TRP A 72 -3.02 1.56 -10.90
N VAL A 73 -3.05 2.28 -12.03
CA VAL A 73 -2.54 1.76 -13.30
C VAL A 73 -1.22 2.39 -13.71
N ASP A 74 -0.46 1.68 -14.53
CA ASP A 74 0.80 2.14 -15.12
C ASP A 74 0.95 1.53 -16.51
N GLY A 75 2.06 1.79 -17.20
CA GLY A 75 2.32 1.12 -18.48
C GLY A 75 1.60 1.74 -19.67
N ASP A 76 1.18 2.99 -19.52
CA ASP A 76 0.34 3.72 -20.46
C ASP A 76 1.12 4.47 -21.54
N TRP A 77 2.43 4.62 -21.38
CA TRP A 77 3.29 5.53 -22.14
C TRP A 77 3.39 5.29 -23.64
N GLU A 78 3.03 4.10 -24.16
CA GLU A 78 3.11 3.82 -25.61
C GLU A 78 1.81 4.12 -26.36
N ASN A 79 0.66 4.24 -25.67
CA ASN A 79 -0.65 4.27 -26.31
C ASN A 79 -1.64 5.20 -25.61
N SER A 80 -2.52 5.83 -26.40
CA SER A 80 -3.56 6.72 -25.88
C SER A 80 -4.63 5.99 -25.06
N TRP A 81 -5.38 6.71 -24.23
CA TRP A 81 -6.52 6.13 -23.49
C TRP A 81 -7.57 5.47 -24.38
N LYS A 82 -7.69 5.90 -25.65
CA LYS A 82 -8.59 5.29 -26.64
C LYS A 82 -8.16 3.89 -27.02
N TYR A 83 -6.85 3.67 -27.18
CA TYR A 83 -6.31 2.33 -27.43
C TYR A 83 -6.60 1.42 -26.23
N TRP A 84 -6.40 1.92 -25.01
CA TRP A 84 -6.64 1.18 -23.78
C TRP A 84 -8.12 0.99 -23.44
N LYS A 85 -9.04 1.66 -24.15
CA LYS A 85 -10.48 1.74 -23.83
C LYS A 85 -10.72 2.11 -22.36
N SER A 86 -9.86 3.00 -21.85
CA SER A 86 -9.83 3.34 -20.43
C SER A 86 -11.12 4.02 -19.99
N ASP A 87 -11.73 4.83 -20.85
CA ASP A 87 -13.00 5.49 -20.59
C ASP A 87 -14.16 4.50 -20.47
N GLU A 88 -14.19 3.45 -21.30
CA GLU A 88 -15.17 2.35 -21.20
C GLU A 88 -14.99 1.57 -19.88
N PHE A 89 -13.75 1.23 -19.53
CA PHE A 89 -13.44 0.53 -18.29
C PHE A 89 -13.81 1.36 -17.06
N ILE A 90 -13.43 2.64 -17.00
CA ILE A 90 -13.70 3.51 -15.86
C ILE A 90 -15.21 3.80 -15.76
N ALA A 91 -15.93 3.94 -16.88
CA ALA A 91 -17.39 4.04 -16.86
C ALA A 91 -18.03 2.80 -16.22
N TRP A 92 -17.59 1.60 -16.59
CA TRP A 92 -18.02 0.36 -15.92
C TRP A 92 -17.63 0.35 -14.42
N LEU A 93 -16.40 0.76 -14.10
CA LEU A 93 -15.88 0.83 -12.73
C LEU A 93 -16.77 1.70 -11.83
N TYR A 94 -17.21 2.85 -12.33
CA TYR A 94 -18.01 3.82 -11.58
C TYR A 94 -19.52 3.55 -11.58
N ASN A 95 -20.03 2.73 -12.50
CA ASN A 95 -21.47 2.44 -12.59
C ASN A 95 -21.86 1.07 -12.04
N GLU A 96 -21.06 0.05 -12.35
CA GLU A 96 -21.48 -1.35 -12.28
C GLU A 96 -20.62 -2.19 -11.34
N SER A 97 -19.35 -1.80 -11.10
CA SER A 97 -18.44 -2.58 -10.27
C SER A 97 -18.91 -2.69 -8.81
N PRO A 98 -18.47 -3.73 -8.07
CA PRO A 98 -18.78 -3.87 -6.64
C PRO A 98 -18.15 -2.78 -5.76
N VAL A 99 -17.21 -1.99 -6.28
CA VAL A 99 -16.46 -0.95 -5.55
C VAL A 99 -16.78 0.47 -6.01
N LYS A 100 -17.79 0.64 -6.87
CA LYS A 100 -18.16 1.92 -7.50
C LYS A 100 -18.31 3.10 -6.54
N ASP A 101 -18.71 2.85 -5.30
CA ASP A 101 -18.94 3.88 -4.28
C ASP A 101 -17.65 4.29 -3.54
N THR A 102 -16.61 3.46 -3.55
CA THR A 102 -15.39 3.69 -2.77
C THR A 102 -14.11 3.80 -3.60
N VAL A 103 -14.10 3.25 -4.81
CA VAL A 103 -12.88 3.14 -5.63
C VAL A 103 -12.35 4.48 -6.08
N VAL A 104 -11.02 4.59 -6.10
CA VAL A 104 -10.28 5.69 -6.74
C VAL A 104 -9.31 5.14 -7.77
N THR A 105 -8.94 5.99 -8.72
CA THR A 105 -7.92 5.68 -9.71
C THR A 105 -7.05 6.89 -10.02
N ASN A 106 -5.79 6.63 -10.39
CA ASN A 106 -4.82 7.62 -10.78
C ASN A 106 -5.06 8.14 -12.21
N ASP A 107 -4.08 8.85 -12.76
CA ASP A 107 -4.09 9.58 -14.04
C ASP A 107 -3.29 8.92 -15.17
N ARG A 108 -2.91 7.64 -15.01
CA ARG A 108 -2.05 6.89 -15.97
C ARG A 108 -2.84 5.92 -16.83
N TRP A 109 -3.94 6.40 -17.41
CA TRP A 109 -4.86 5.62 -18.23
C TRP A 109 -4.58 5.72 -19.74
N GLY A 110 -3.51 6.40 -20.13
CA GLY A 110 -3.05 6.59 -21.49
C GLY A 110 -1.95 7.64 -21.52
N MET A 111 -1.07 7.59 -22.54
CA MET A 111 0.02 8.57 -22.70
C MET A 111 -0.44 10.04 -22.72
N ASP A 112 -1.74 10.27 -22.97
CA ASP A 112 -2.41 11.56 -23.06
C ASP A 112 -3.33 11.88 -21.85
N THR A 113 -3.26 11.13 -20.75
CA THR A 113 -4.11 11.34 -19.55
C THR A 113 -3.38 11.93 -18.34
N ASN A 114 -2.06 11.81 -18.30
CA ASN A 114 -1.26 12.14 -17.12
C ASN A 114 -1.30 13.65 -16.78
N CYS A 115 -1.55 14.01 -15.51
CA CYS A 115 -1.95 15.36 -15.05
C CYS A 115 -3.17 15.99 -15.76
N VAL A 116 -3.96 15.23 -16.51
CA VAL A 116 -5.09 15.75 -17.32
C VAL A 116 -6.42 15.12 -16.89
N HIS A 117 -6.44 13.80 -16.70
CA HIS A 117 -7.63 13.00 -16.44
C HIS A 117 -7.40 12.05 -15.26
N GLY A 118 -8.47 11.54 -14.65
CA GLY A 118 -8.39 10.54 -13.59
C GLY A 118 -8.87 11.05 -12.22
N GLY A 119 -9.07 10.13 -11.28
CA GLY A 119 -9.62 10.46 -9.96
C GLY A 119 -8.67 11.29 -9.09
N TYR A 120 -7.36 11.14 -9.30
CA TYR A 120 -6.32 11.99 -8.71
C TYR A 120 -5.08 11.96 -9.60
N TYR A 121 -4.24 12.99 -9.51
CA TYR A 121 -3.05 13.12 -10.33
C TYR A 121 -1.81 12.55 -9.65
N THR A 122 -1.03 11.78 -10.40
CA THR A 122 0.32 11.36 -10.01
C THR A 122 1.36 12.09 -10.82
N CYS A 123 1.07 12.55 -12.04
CA CYS A 123 1.94 13.38 -12.89
C CYS A 123 3.27 12.74 -13.32
N HIS A 124 4.12 12.37 -12.38
CA HIS A 124 5.33 11.58 -12.57
C HIS A 124 5.75 10.98 -11.23
N ASP A 125 6.71 10.06 -11.26
CA ASP A 125 7.28 9.47 -10.06
C ASP A 125 7.90 10.57 -9.16
N GLY A 126 7.56 10.55 -7.87
CA GLY A 126 8.00 11.54 -6.90
C GLY A 126 7.38 12.93 -7.09
N TYR A 127 6.24 13.05 -7.79
CA TYR A 127 5.59 14.34 -8.01
C TYR A 127 5.32 15.06 -6.69
N ASN A 128 5.88 16.26 -6.58
CA ASN A 128 5.63 17.19 -5.49
C ASN A 128 5.65 18.61 -6.05
N PRO A 129 4.49 19.24 -6.26
CA PRO A 129 4.42 20.53 -6.93
C PRO A 129 4.95 21.69 -6.10
N GLY A 130 5.18 21.51 -4.80
CA GLY A 130 5.62 22.58 -3.89
C GLY A 130 4.62 23.74 -3.75
N GLN A 131 3.41 23.60 -4.30
CA GLN A 131 2.34 24.58 -4.30
C GLN A 131 0.97 23.88 -4.31
N LEU A 132 -0.06 24.57 -3.85
CA LEU A 132 -1.42 24.04 -3.80
C LEU A 132 -1.95 23.72 -5.21
N GLN A 133 -2.57 22.55 -5.36
CA GLN A 133 -3.19 22.10 -6.62
C GLN A 133 -4.71 22.27 -6.57
N SER A 134 -5.31 22.45 -7.76
CA SER A 134 -6.77 22.53 -7.94
C SER A 134 -7.45 21.17 -8.03
N HIS A 135 -6.67 20.10 -8.17
CA HIS A 135 -7.11 18.72 -8.23
C HIS A 135 -6.38 17.89 -7.17
N LYS A 136 -7.00 16.80 -6.70
CA LYS A 136 -6.33 15.89 -5.76
C LYS A 136 -5.13 15.25 -6.47
N TRP A 137 -4.04 15.07 -5.74
CA TRP A 137 -2.84 14.44 -6.25
C TRP A 137 -2.19 13.50 -5.22
N GLU A 138 -1.34 12.62 -5.71
CA GLU A 138 -0.58 11.63 -4.93
C GLU A 138 0.90 11.67 -5.33
N ASN A 139 1.77 11.76 -4.33
CA ASN A 139 3.22 11.62 -4.46
C ASN A 139 3.57 10.12 -4.36
N ALA A 140 3.65 9.43 -5.49
CA ALA A 140 4.17 8.07 -5.52
C ALA A 140 5.70 8.11 -5.46
N HIS A 141 6.30 7.66 -4.35
CA HIS A 141 7.74 7.75 -4.12
C HIS A 141 8.29 6.44 -3.54
N SER A 142 9.57 6.14 -3.75
CA SER A 142 10.19 4.92 -3.25
C SER A 142 11.16 5.20 -2.11
N LEU A 143 11.22 4.30 -1.13
CA LEU A 143 12.23 4.33 -0.07
C LEU A 143 13.65 4.09 -0.60
N THR A 144 13.79 3.66 -1.87
CA THR A 144 15.09 3.49 -2.52
C THR A 144 15.09 4.12 -3.91
N ALA A 145 16.24 4.05 -4.58
CA ALA A 145 16.37 4.48 -5.97
C ALA A 145 15.55 3.64 -6.98
N TYR A 146 15.04 2.47 -6.58
CA TYR A 146 14.28 1.56 -7.45
C TYR A 146 12.91 1.24 -6.84
N TRP A 147 11.97 0.80 -7.69
CA TRP A 147 10.68 0.31 -7.21
C TRP A 147 10.79 -1.14 -6.75
N GLY A 148 11.42 -2.00 -7.56
CA GLY A 148 11.65 -3.41 -7.23
C GLY A 148 12.84 -3.66 -6.29
N PHE A 149 12.87 -4.87 -5.69
CA PHE A 149 13.93 -5.25 -4.76
C PHE A 149 15.24 -5.49 -5.52
N SER A 150 16.32 -4.91 -5.01
CA SER A 150 17.65 -5.09 -5.59
C SER A 150 18.73 -5.20 -4.53
N ARG A 151 19.58 -6.22 -4.69
CA ARG A 151 20.67 -6.56 -3.76
C ARG A 151 21.87 -5.64 -3.91
N ASN A 152 21.93 -4.85 -4.98
CA ASN A 152 23.05 -3.94 -5.26
C ASN A 152 22.86 -2.53 -4.68
N ILE A 153 21.72 -2.26 -4.01
CA ILE A 153 21.43 -0.94 -3.43
C ILE A 153 22.33 -0.72 -2.21
N ASN A 154 23.11 0.36 -2.25
CA ASN A 154 23.90 0.82 -1.11
C ASN A 154 22.99 1.40 -0.02
N PHE A 155 23.35 1.25 1.25
CA PHE A 155 22.65 1.85 2.39
C PHE A 155 22.36 3.36 2.19
N ASN A 156 23.28 4.12 1.60
CA ASN A 156 23.09 5.56 1.35
C ASN A 156 22.01 5.88 0.32
N ASN A 157 21.56 4.89 -0.46
CA ASN A 157 20.48 5.03 -1.44
C ASN A 157 19.10 4.71 -0.84
N TYR A 158 19.03 4.29 0.42
CA TYR A 158 17.78 4.21 1.16
C TYR A 158 17.47 5.58 1.75
N MET A 159 16.23 6.04 1.61
CA MET A 159 15.77 7.26 2.27
C MET A 159 16.04 7.15 3.78
N SER A 160 16.59 8.23 4.35
CA SER A 160 16.62 8.35 5.80
C SER A 160 15.19 8.51 6.33
N LEU A 161 14.97 8.21 7.62
CA LEU A 161 13.70 8.52 8.28
C LEU A 161 13.31 9.98 8.06
N ARG A 162 14.28 10.89 8.12
CA ARG A 162 14.07 12.32 7.93
C ARG A 162 13.56 12.62 6.52
N ASP A 163 14.14 12.03 5.48
CA ASP A 163 13.73 12.27 4.10
C ASP A 163 12.32 11.73 3.84
N ALA A 164 12.00 10.54 4.36
CA ALA A 164 10.66 9.97 4.25
C ALA A 164 9.60 10.85 4.94
N LEU A 165 9.91 11.38 6.13
CA LEU A 165 9.02 12.31 6.82
C LEU A 165 8.93 13.68 6.12
N MET A 166 10.00 14.16 5.49
CA MET A 166 9.97 15.36 4.65
C MET A 166 9.06 15.18 3.44
N ALA A 167 9.15 14.04 2.76
CA ALA A 167 8.24 13.71 1.66
C ALA A 167 6.79 13.71 2.13
N LEU A 168 6.49 13.11 3.29
CA LEU A 168 5.15 13.11 3.86
C LEU A 168 4.66 14.52 4.18
N ILE A 169 5.42 15.29 4.97
CA ILE A 169 5.03 16.60 5.47
C ILE A 169 4.78 17.59 4.33
N THR A 170 5.72 17.68 3.38
CA THR A 170 5.58 18.60 2.24
C THR A 170 4.39 18.23 1.37
N THR A 171 4.14 16.93 1.16
CA THR A 171 3.02 16.41 0.39
C THR A 171 1.68 16.76 1.04
N VAL A 172 1.50 16.45 2.34
CA VAL A 172 0.22 16.70 3.03
C VAL A 172 -0.05 18.19 3.21
N SER A 173 0.99 19.00 3.41
CA SER A 173 0.87 20.46 3.46
C SER A 173 0.36 21.06 2.15
N ALA A 174 0.78 20.49 1.01
CA ALA A 174 0.31 20.88 -0.32
C ALA A 174 -0.96 20.11 -0.79
N GLY A 175 -1.59 19.34 0.11
CA GLY A 175 -2.90 18.73 -0.09
C GLY A 175 -2.88 17.35 -0.75
N GLY A 176 -1.71 16.82 -1.05
CA GLY A 176 -1.54 15.49 -1.65
C GLY A 176 -1.65 14.35 -0.65
N ASN A 177 -1.58 13.12 -1.16
CA ASN A 177 -1.28 11.92 -0.38
C ASN A 177 0.14 11.45 -0.71
N LEU A 178 0.91 10.97 0.28
CA LEU A 178 2.17 10.25 0.00
C LEU A 178 1.87 8.76 -0.15
N LEU A 179 2.30 8.15 -1.25
CA LEU A 179 2.32 6.71 -1.46
C LEU A 179 3.76 6.23 -1.48
N LEU A 180 4.17 5.56 -0.41
CA LEU A 180 5.57 5.18 -0.20
C LEU A 180 5.81 3.71 -0.59
N ASN A 181 6.75 3.46 -1.50
CA ASN A 181 7.05 2.12 -1.98
C ASN A 181 8.08 1.37 -1.12
N ILE A 182 7.81 0.08 -0.96
CA ILE A 182 8.73 -0.94 -0.44
C ILE A 182 8.88 -2.07 -1.47
N ALA A 183 9.89 -2.90 -1.27
CA ALA A 183 10.17 -3.98 -2.21
C ALA A 183 10.57 -5.28 -1.47
N PRO A 184 9.68 -6.28 -1.41
CA PRO A 184 10.01 -7.60 -0.89
C PRO A 184 10.97 -8.36 -1.82
N ASP A 185 11.77 -9.26 -1.25
CA ASP A 185 12.57 -10.22 -2.04
C ASP A 185 11.69 -11.34 -2.64
N HIS A 186 12.26 -12.20 -3.48
CA HIS A 186 11.50 -13.30 -4.11
C HIS A 186 10.92 -14.34 -3.15
N ASN A 187 11.41 -14.42 -1.91
CA ASN A 187 10.81 -15.27 -0.86
C ASN A 187 9.72 -14.54 -0.09
N GLY A 188 9.46 -13.27 -0.38
CA GLY A 188 8.44 -12.44 0.28
C GLY A 188 8.90 -11.77 1.57
N ARG A 189 10.22 -11.74 1.83
CA ARG A 189 10.79 -11.04 2.98
C ARG A 189 10.94 -9.56 2.69
N LEU A 190 10.57 -8.71 3.65
CA LEU A 190 11.05 -7.33 3.69
C LEU A 190 12.40 -7.33 4.38
N ILE A 191 13.43 -6.79 3.72
CA ILE A 191 14.73 -6.64 4.38
C ILE A 191 14.61 -5.70 5.59
N PRO A 192 15.43 -5.86 6.64
CA PRO A 192 15.31 -5.10 7.89
C PRO A 192 15.24 -3.58 7.72
N LEU A 193 15.87 -3.03 6.68
CA LEU A 193 15.82 -1.61 6.38
C LEU A 193 14.42 -1.11 6.03
N TYR A 194 13.64 -1.84 5.23
CA TYR A 194 12.25 -1.46 4.94
C TYR A 194 11.40 -1.54 6.20
N GLU A 195 11.57 -2.60 6.99
CA GLU A 195 10.81 -2.78 8.22
C GLU A 195 11.11 -1.70 9.26
N GLU A 196 12.39 -1.40 9.49
CA GLU A 196 12.84 -0.34 10.40
C GLU A 196 12.25 1.00 9.99
N ARG A 197 12.35 1.36 8.70
CA ARG A 197 11.80 2.63 8.18
C ARG A 197 10.30 2.71 8.35
N LEU A 198 9.55 1.66 8.03
CA LEU A 198 8.10 1.65 8.22
C LEU A 198 7.71 1.77 9.69
N ARG A 199 8.41 1.08 10.60
CA ARG A 199 8.17 1.18 12.05
C ARG A 199 8.46 2.58 12.57
N ASP A 200 9.58 3.17 12.18
CA ASP A 200 9.98 4.50 12.60
C ASP A 200 9.05 5.59 12.07
N ILE A 201 8.61 5.48 10.81
CA ILE A 201 7.58 6.34 10.24
C ILE A 201 6.29 6.19 11.07
N GLY A 202 5.90 4.96 11.40
CA GLY A 202 4.75 4.68 12.27
C GLY A 202 4.82 5.35 13.64
N LEU A 203 5.99 5.34 14.28
CA LEU A 203 6.21 6.04 15.55
C LEU A 203 5.98 7.56 15.42
N PHE A 204 6.30 8.16 14.27
CA PHE A 204 6.01 9.57 14.01
C PHE A 204 4.54 9.79 13.66
N VAL A 205 4.03 9.07 12.67
CA VAL A 205 2.69 9.26 12.10
C VAL A 205 1.61 9.03 13.15
N ASN A 206 1.74 8.00 13.97
CA ASN A 206 0.73 7.71 15.00
C ASN A 206 0.71 8.78 16.11
N ALA A 207 1.89 9.27 16.51
CA ALA A 207 2.02 10.33 17.52
C ALA A 207 1.50 11.69 17.05
N HIS A 208 1.51 11.94 15.73
CA HIS A 208 1.13 13.22 15.10
C HIS A 208 -0.09 13.08 14.19
N SER A 209 -0.91 12.03 14.39
CA SER A 209 -2.02 11.67 13.51
C SER A 209 -3.04 12.80 13.32
N GLU A 210 -3.30 13.59 14.36
CA GLU A 210 -4.19 14.77 14.31
C GLU A 210 -3.69 15.86 13.34
N ALA A 211 -2.37 15.97 13.16
CA ALA A 211 -1.76 16.95 12.26
C ALA A 211 -1.59 16.44 10.81
N ILE A 212 -1.83 15.16 10.57
CA ILE A 212 -1.61 14.50 9.29
C ILE A 212 -2.94 14.08 8.66
N PHE A 213 -3.71 13.22 9.32
CA PHE A 213 -4.91 12.63 8.73
C PHE A 213 -6.10 13.59 8.76
N SER A 214 -6.92 13.55 7.72
CA SER A 214 -8.10 14.45 7.58
C SER A 214 -7.78 15.95 7.62
N THR A 215 -6.52 16.34 7.62
CA THR A 215 -6.13 17.75 7.54
C THR A 215 -6.26 18.26 6.12
N LYS A 216 -6.31 19.58 5.99
CA LYS A 216 -6.23 20.27 4.71
C LYS A 216 -5.05 21.26 4.74
N PRO A 217 -4.51 21.63 3.57
CA PRO A 217 -3.64 22.78 3.41
C PRO A 217 -4.14 23.99 4.20
N TRP A 218 -3.19 24.69 4.82
CA TRP A 218 -3.45 26.00 5.40
C TRP A 218 -3.36 27.10 4.34
N ILE A 219 -3.90 28.28 4.62
CA ILE A 219 -3.86 29.43 3.69
C ILE A 219 -2.42 29.84 3.33
N TYR A 220 -1.47 29.61 4.23
CA TYR A 220 -0.03 29.65 3.93
C TYR A 220 0.49 28.22 3.93
N LEU A 221 1.11 27.81 2.83
CA LEU A 221 1.68 26.47 2.70
C LEU A 221 2.84 26.23 3.68
N ASN A 222 3.69 27.25 3.83
CA ASN A 222 4.86 27.26 4.69
C ASN A 222 5.17 28.69 5.16
N GLU A 223 6.04 28.81 6.16
CA GLU A 223 6.64 30.10 6.51
C GLU A 223 7.68 30.47 5.45
N GLN A 224 7.52 31.65 4.85
CA GLN A 224 8.34 32.11 3.72
C GLN A 224 9.84 32.06 4.05
N GLY A 225 10.62 31.40 3.19
CA GLY A 225 12.08 31.27 3.37
C GLY A 225 12.52 30.39 4.53
N SER A 226 11.63 29.56 5.09
CA SER A 226 11.92 28.71 6.25
C SER A 226 11.74 27.20 5.97
N THR A 227 11.85 26.40 7.03
CA THR A 227 11.64 24.93 7.04
C THR A 227 10.36 24.54 7.80
N ILE A 228 9.40 25.46 7.93
CA ILE A 228 8.16 25.24 8.69
C ILE A 228 6.99 25.11 7.72
N TRP A 229 6.28 23.98 7.78
CA TRP A 229 5.17 23.64 6.90
C TRP A 229 3.86 23.57 7.68
N TYR A 230 2.75 23.86 7.01
CA TYR A 230 1.44 23.94 7.66
C TYR A 230 0.45 22.92 7.14
N THR A 231 -0.33 22.36 8.07
CA THR A 231 -1.63 21.76 7.79
C THR A 231 -2.66 22.38 8.72
N SER A 232 -3.94 22.12 8.48
CA SER A 232 -5.01 22.64 9.31
C SER A 232 -6.17 21.65 9.42
N GLN A 233 -6.96 21.80 10.46
CA GLN A 233 -8.21 21.07 10.66
C GLN A 233 -9.25 21.97 11.32
N LEU A 234 -10.53 21.70 11.08
CA LEU A 234 -11.61 22.35 11.82
C LEU A 234 -11.95 21.60 13.11
N ARG A 235 -12.17 22.35 14.20
CA ARG A 235 -12.59 21.88 15.52
C ARG A 235 -14.02 21.34 15.52
N ASN A 236 -14.90 21.96 14.74
CA ASN A 236 -16.27 21.51 14.56
C ASN A 236 -16.51 21.25 13.08
N THR A 237 -16.86 20.01 12.74
CA THR A 237 -17.17 19.56 11.38
C THR A 237 -18.65 19.70 11.03
N SER A 238 -19.49 20.10 11.98
CA SER A 238 -20.93 20.27 11.78
C SER A 238 -21.19 21.37 10.74
N GLY A 239 -21.67 20.99 9.57
CA GLY A 239 -21.93 21.90 8.45
C GLY A 239 -20.72 22.20 7.56
N PHE A 240 -19.61 21.47 7.72
CA PHE A 240 -18.44 21.59 6.84
C PHE A 240 -18.52 20.66 5.64
N ASP A 241 -18.01 21.15 4.51
CA ASP A 241 -17.84 20.44 3.25
C ASP A 241 -16.51 19.66 3.29
N PRO A 242 -16.53 18.31 3.31
CA PRO A 242 -15.32 17.50 3.44
C PRO A 242 -14.41 17.49 2.19
N TYR A 243 -14.83 18.06 1.08
CA TYR A 243 -14.12 17.98 -0.21
C TYR A 243 -13.50 19.31 -0.61
N ARG A 244 -13.61 20.35 0.22
CA ARG A 244 -12.76 21.54 0.07
C ARG A 244 -11.30 21.15 0.06
N PHE A 245 -10.54 21.72 -0.86
CA PHE A 245 -9.10 21.50 -0.94
C PHE A 245 -8.32 22.17 0.19
N PHE A 246 -8.90 23.16 0.87
CA PHE A 246 -8.31 23.84 2.04
C PHE A 246 -9.39 24.14 3.09
N ASN A 247 -8.97 24.36 4.35
CA ASN A 247 -9.92 24.82 5.38
C ASN A 247 -10.02 26.35 5.35
N PRO A 248 -11.23 26.94 5.29
CA PRO A 248 -11.36 28.37 5.50
C PRO A 248 -10.86 28.72 6.90
N GLN A 249 -10.07 29.78 7.02
CA GLN A 249 -9.67 30.27 8.33
C GLN A 249 -10.91 30.82 9.05
N GLN A 250 -11.33 30.10 10.07
CA GLN A 250 -12.33 30.54 11.03
C GLN A 250 -11.64 30.57 12.38
N GLN A 251 -11.27 31.76 12.87
CA GLN A 251 -10.47 31.92 14.10
C GLN A 251 -10.94 31.02 15.26
N ALA A 252 -12.25 30.93 15.52
CA ALA A 252 -12.80 30.09 16.57
C ALA A 252 -12.69 28.58 16.29
N ASN A 253 -12.76 28.19 15.01
CA ASN A 253 -12.96 26.82 14.59
C ASN A 253 -11.75 26.18 13.90
N THR A 254 -10.69 26.90 13.55
CA THR A 254 -9.52 26.31 12.86
C THR A 254 -8.38 26.05 13.83
N VAL A 255 -7.82 24.84 13.75
CA VAL A 255 -6.56 24.42 14.34
C VAL A 255 -5.52 24.40 13.24
N VAL A 256 -4.37 25.01 13.49
CA VAL A 256 -3.22 25.00 12.58
C VAL A 256 -2.12 24.15 13.19
N TYR A 257 -1.52 23.29 12.37
CA TYR A 257 -0.38 22.48 12.76
C TYR A 257 0.87 22.96 12.04
N ALA A 258 1.91 23.29 12.79
CA ALA A 258 3.19 23.72 12.25
C ALA A 258 4.21 22.58 12.37
N PHE A 259 4.68 22.05 11.25
CA PHE A 259 5.76 21.09 11.17
C PHE A 259 7.09 21.82 11.06
N ILE A 260 7.84 21.90 12.14
CA ILE A 260 9.18 22.46 12.18
C ILE A 260 10.14 21.36 11.77
N THR A 261 10.54 21.36 10.50
CA THR A 261 11.29 20.23 9.97
C THR A 261 12.77 20.30 10.27
N LYS A 262 13.30 21.42 10.77
CA LYS A 262 14.68 21.54 11.27
C LYS A 262 14.68 22.02 12.71
N TRP A 263 15.37 21.28 13.58
CA TRP A 263 15.50 21.67 14.99
C TRP A 263 16.04 23.11 15.13
N PRO A 264 15.35 24.00 15.87
CA PRO A 264 15.75 25.40 15.98
C PRO A 264 17.06 25.54 16.77
N SER A 265 18.07 26.17 16.19
CA SER A 265 19.42 26.27 16.76
C SER A 265 19.49 27.02 18.10
N ASN A 266 18.59 27.98 18.31
CA ASN A 266 18.45 28.75 19.55
C ASN A 266 17.25 28.29 20.41
N ASN A 267 16.71 27.10 20.14
CA ASN A 267 15.52 26.56 20.80
C ASN A 267 14.30 27.51 20.77
N THR A 268 14.20 28.36 19.75
CA THR A 268 13.10 29.31 19.55
C THR A 268 12.49 29.10 18.18
N VAL A 269 11.16 29.04 18.12
CA VAL A 269 10.38 28.92 16.88
C VAL A 269 9.64 30.23 16.68
N THR A 270 9.74 30.80 15.48
CA THR A 270 9.01 32.01 15.08
C THR A 270 8.08 31.68 13.91
N LEU A 271 6.80 31.98 14.06
CA LEU A 271 5.73 31.75 13.09
C LEU A 271 5.17 33.13 12.68
N THR A 272 5.73 33.73 11.64
CA THR A 272 5.37 35.10 11.21
C THR A 272 4.03 35.18 10.48
N SER A 273 3.61 34.07 9.86
CA SER A 273 2.38 33.94 9.07
C SER A 273 1.16 33.66 9.93
N LEU A 274 1.32 33.39 11.23
CA LEU A 274 0.21 33.15 12.16
C LEU A 274 0.04 34.34 13.11
N LYS A 275 -1.12 35.01 13.06
CA LYS A 275 -1.41 36.15 13.94
C LYS A 275 -2.08 35.69 15.23
N PRO A 276 -1.46 35.92 16.42
CA PRO A 276 -2.08 35.52 17.67
C PRO A 276 -3.23 36.45 18.06
N THR A 277 -4.29 35.86 18.60
CA THR A 277 -5.37 36.54 19.32
C THR A 277 -5.23 36.35 20.84
N ALA A 278 -6.08 37.02 21.63
CA ALA A 278 -6.10 36.88 23.09
C ALA A 278 -6.40 35.45 23.59
N GLN A 279 -6.96 34.59 22.73
CA GLN A 279 -7.29 33.19 23.06
C GLN A 279 -6.25 32.19 22.54
N THR A 280 -5.20 32.66 21.87
CA THR A 280 -4.23 31.77 21.20
C THR A 280 -3.59 30.83 22.18
N THR A 281 -3.57 29.55 21.85
CA THR A 281 -2.77 28.56 22.57
C THR A 281 -1.78 27.90 21.63
N VAL A 282 -0.53 27.81 22.07
CA VAL A 282 0.54 27.10 21.36
C VAL A 282 0.90 25.87 22.17
N LYS A 283 0.79 24.69 21.56
CA LYS A 283 1.06 23.40 22.20
C LYS A 283 2.07 22.62 21.38
N LEU A 284 3.01 21.95 22.03
CA LEU A 284 3.95 21.03 21.41
C LEU A 284 3.43 19.59 21.54
N PHE A 285 3.46 18.83 20.43
CA PHE A 285 3.23 17.39 20.49
C PHE A 285 4.34 16.69 21.29
N SER A 286 3.93 15.89 22.26
CA SER A 286 4.76 15.19 23.23
C SER A 286 4.61 13.68 23.07
N THR A 287 5.17 12.90 24.00
CA THR A 287 5.07 11.44 23.99
C THR A 287 3.61 10.98 24.16
N ASN A 288 3.26 9.87 23.52
CA ASN A 288 1.94 9.22 23.63
C ASN A 288 0.75 10.14 23.28
N GLY A 289 0.90 11.03 22.29
CA GLY A 289 -0.17 11.92 21.84
C GLY A 289 -0.55 13.01 22.86
N GLN A 290 0.30 13.24 23.86
CA GLN A 290 0.10 14.32 24.84
C GLN A 290 0.59 15.66 24.28
N PHE A 291 0.19 16.75 24.94
CA PHE A 291 0.59 18.11 24.58
C PHE A 291 1.29 18.81 25.73
N ILE A 292 2.31 19.60 25.40
CA ILE A 292 2.94 20.54 26.33
C ILE A 292 2.51 21.95 25.92
N GLN A 293 1.76 22.61 26.81
CA GLN A 293 1.43 24.02 26.64
C GLN A 293 2.70 24.87 26.67
N LEU A 294 2.89 25.71 25.66
CA LEU A 294 4.01 26.64 25.56
C LEU A 294 3.54 28.07 25.80
N ASN A 295 4.40 28.84 26.45
CA ASN A 295 4.27 30.30 26.46
C ASN A 295 4.76 30.86 25.12
N TYR A 296 4.16 31.95 24.67
CA TYR A 296 4.58 32.65 23.46
C TYR A 296 4.60 34.16 23.69
N THR A 297 5.40 34.86 22.89
CA THR A 297 5.41 36.31 22.75
C THR A 297 5.05 36.69 21.33
N THR A 298 4.62 37.93 21.12
CA THR A 298 4.33 38.44 19.78
C THR A 298 5.58 39.12 19.23
N VAL A 299 6.05 38.70 18.07
CA VAL A 299 7.22 39.28 17.37
C VAL A 299 6.85 39.49 15.91
N ASN A 300 7.02 40.72 15.42
CA ASN A 300 6.61 41.12 14.05
C ASN A 300 5.15 40.76 13.72
N GLY A 301 4.26 40.84 14.72
CA GLY A 301 2.86 40.45 14.61
C GLY A 301 2.62 38.93 14.55
N GLY A 302 3.66 38.10 14.56
CA GLY A 302 3.57 36.64 14.59
C GLY A 302 3.77 36.05 15.98
N ILE A 303 3.80 34.71 16.05
CA ILE A 303 3.99 33.94 17.29
C ILE A 303 5.47 33.58 17.42
N GLN A 304 6.09 33.89 18.56
CA GLN A 304 7.40 33.36 18.94
C GLN A 304 7.29 32.52 20.22
N THR A 305 7.81 31.29 20.20
CA THR A 305 7.79 30.40 21.37
C THR A 305 9.14 29.71 21.56
N SER A 306 9.44 29.31 22.80
CA SER A 306 10.70 28.64 23.14
C SER A 306 10.46 27.21 23.62
N ILE A 307 11.32 26.31 23.14
CA ILE A 307 11.37 24.89 23.56
C ILE A 307 12.55 24.58 24.50
N ALA A 308 13.33 25.60 24.89
CA ALA A 308 14.63 25.42 25.57
C ALA A 308 14.56 24.71 26.94
N ARG A 309 13.40 24.75 27.60
CA ARG A 309 13.22 24.20 28.97
C ARG A 309 12.49 22.85 28.98
N ILE A 310 12.34 22.22 27.83
CA ILE A 310 11.68 20.92 27.70
C ILE A 310 12.75 19.83 27.74
N SER A 311 12.64 18.91 28.69
CA SER A 311 13.51 17.72 28.73
C SER A 311 13.39 16.92 27.44
N ARG A 312 14.51 16.42 26.89
CA ARG A 312 14.51 15.55 25.70
C ARG A 312 13.59 14.34 25.83
N THR A 313 13.41 13.82 27.04
CA THR A 313 12.51 12.68 27.33
C THR A 313 11.03 12.99 27.18
N LYS A 314 10.65 14.27 27.10
CA LYS A 314 9.27 14.70 26.87
C LYS A 314 8.93 14.88 25.39
N PHE A 315 9.90 14.78 24.49
CA PHE A 315 9.63 14.77 23.04
C PHE A 315 9.30 13.34 22.61
N ALA A 316 8.47 13.20 21.57
CA ALA A 316 8.29 11.90 20.93
C ALA A 316 9.68 11.37 20.47
N PRO A 317 10.03 10.10 20.72
CA PRO A 317 11.31 9.54 20.27
C PRO A 317 11.54 9.73 18.77
N SER A 318 10.49 9.59 17.97
CA SER A 318 10.48 9.85 16.54
C SER A 318 10.84 11.30 16.18
N SER A 319 10.41 12.29 16.97
CA SER A 319 10.81 13.69 16.84
C SER A 319 12.28 13.94 17.18
N VAL A 320 12.80 13.25 18.21
CA VAL A 320 14.22 13.36 18.59
C VAL A 320 15.11 12.76 17.50
N ASN A 321 14.73 11.61 16.95
CA ASN A 321 15.50 10.91 15.92
C ASN A 321 15.47 11.61 14.56
N SER A 322 14.31 12.17 14.18
CA SER A 322 14.16 12.89 12.91
C SER A 322 14.60 14.36 12.95
N GLY A 323 14.62 14.96 14.14
CA GLY A 323 14.79 16.40 14.34
C GLY A 323 13.57 17.24 13.92
N ILE A 324 12.39 16.62 13.82
CA ILE A 324 11.13 17.26 13.40
C ILE A 324 10.22 17.44 14.62
N LEU A 325 9.69 18.66 14.78
CA LEU A 325 8.73 19.01 15.83
C LEU A 325 7.39 19.40 15.22
N VAL A 326 6.30 19.14 15.94
CA VAL A 326 4.96 19.58 15.53
C VAL A 326 4.35 20.44 16.61
N LEU A 327 3.91 21.64 16.25
CA LEU A 327 3.13 22.50 17.12
C LEU A 327 1.66 22.46 16.70
N LYS A 328 0.77 22.43 17.68
CA LYS A 328 -0.67 22.68 17.54
C LYS A 328 -0.95 24.12 17.98
N ILE A 329 -1.51 24.90 17.07
CA ILE A 329 -1.84 26.31 17.30
C ILE A 329 -3.35 26.47 17.13
N GLU A 330 -4.00 26.99 18.17
CA GLU A 330 -5.44 27.20 18.21
C GLU A 330 -5.73 28.70 18.34
N TYR A 331 -6.84 29.16 17.75
CA TYR A 331 -7.33 30.54 17.85
C TYR A 331 -6.43 31.61 17.20
N VAL A 332 -5.84 31.32 16.05
CA VAL A 332 -5.09 32.31 15.24
C VAL A 332 -5.99 33.10 14.30
N ALA A 333 -5.73 34.40 14.18
CA ALA A 333 -6.36 35.31 13.22
C ALA A 333 -5.63 35.31 11.87
N ASP A 334 -6.31 35.79 10.84
CA ASP A 334 -5.71 36.07 9.53
C ASP A 334 -5.03 37.45 9.53
N ASP A 335 -4.41 37.83 8.42
CA ASP A 335 -3.72 39.11 8.26
C ASP A 335 -4.63 40.37 8.40
N ASN A 336 -5.96 40.22 8.58
CA ASN A 336 -6.90 41.35 8.72
C ASN A 336 -7.85 41.29 9.91
N ASN A 337 -7.62 40.41 10.90
CA ASN A 337 -8.48 40.30 12.09
C ASN A 337 -9.98 40.05 11.78
N ASN A 338 -10.32 39.61 10.57
CA ASN A 338 -11.69 39.37 10.12
C ASN A 338 -11.81 37.91 9.66
N PRO A 339 -12.91 37.19 9.96
CA PRO A 339 -13.18 35.92 9.30
C PRO A 339 -13.21 36.18 7.78
N VAL A 340 -12.34 35.50 7.03
CA VAL A 340 -12.10 35.75 5.60
C VAL A 340 -13.42 35.85 4.83
N ALA A 341 -13.84 37.07 4.51
CA ALA A 341 -14.48 37.34 3.25
C ALA A 341 -13.36 37.34 2.21
N VAL A 342 -13.49 36.45 1.22
CA VAL A 342 -12.54 36.21 0.12
C VAL A 342 -11.92 37.54 -0.34
N GLN A 343 -10.64 37.77 -0.03
CA GLN A 343 -9.94 38.93 -0.57
C GLN A 343 -9.77 38.77 -2.07
N SER A 344 -10.13 39.82 -2.80
CA SER A 344 -10.20 39.90 -4.27
C SER A 344 -8.85 39.84 -5.00
N SER A 345 -7.72 39.72 -4.29
CA SER A 345 -6.37 39.71 -4.86
C SER A 345 -5.66 38.36 -4.79
N CYS A 346 -6.25 37.34 -4.18
CA CYS A 346 -5.70 35.99 -4.21
C CYS A 346 -6.22 35.28 -5.48
N GLN A 347 -5.45 35.35 -6.57
CA GLN A 347 -5.73 34.61 -7.82
C GLN A 347 -5.97 33.10 -7.58
N THR A 348 -5.29 32.53 -6.59
CA THR A 348 -5.46 31.14 -6.12
C THR A 348 -6.83 30.91 -5.48
N CYS A 349 -7.38 31.91 -4.78
CA CYS A 349 -8.62 31.78 -4.01
C CYS A 349 -9.89 31.87 -4.91
N GLN A 350 -9.82 32.59 -6.03
CA GLN A 350 -10.92 32.65 -7.02
C GLN A 350 -11.08 31.33 -7.79
N LEU A 351 -9.99 30.67 -8.18
CA LEU A 351 -10.01 29.33 -8.81
C LEU A 351 -10.56 28.25 -7.87
N ILE A 352 -10.31 28.38 -6.57
CA ILE A 352 -10.76 27.39 -5.58
C ILE A 352 -12.23 27.58 -5.19
N MET A 353 -12.75 28.82 -5.20
CA MET A 353 -14.18 29.09 -5.00
C MET A 353 -15.05 28.52 -6.13
N ILE A 354 -14.56 28.53 -7.37
CA ILE A 354 -15.26 27.94 -8.53
C ILE A 354 -15.35 26.41 -8.40
N ASN A 355 -14.30 25.75 -7.88
CA ASN A 355 -14.30 24.30 -7.66
C ASN A 355 -15.14 23.88 -6.43
N ALA A 356 -15.25 24.72 -5.40
CA ALA A 356 -16.14 24.48 -4.27
C ALA A 356 -17.63 24.54 -4.69
N VAL A 357 -17.98 25.36 -5.68
CA VAL A 357 -19.34 25.42 -6.26
C VAL A 357 -19.68 24.16 -7.08
N ASN A 358 -18.71 23.62 -7.84
CA ASN A 358 -18.86 22.32 -8.51
C ASN A 358 -19.05 21.17 -7.52
N TYR A 359 -18.46 21.29 -6.34
CA TYR A 359 -18.52 20.29 -5.28
C TYR A 359 -19.89 20.24 -4.55
N TYR A 360 -20.52 21.38 -4.26
CA TYR A 360 -21.86 21.36 -3.63
C TYR A 360 -22.86 20.60 -4.47
N ALA A 361 -22.72 20.57 -5.80
CA ALA A 361 -23.60 19.84 -6.70
C ALA A 361 -23.64 18.31 -6.46
N LEU A 362 -22.81 17.74 -5.58
CA LEU A 362 -22.46 16.33 -5.67
C LEU A 362 -22.67 15.42 -4.47
N ASN A 363 -22.88 15.79 -3.18
CA ASN A 363 -23.26 14.77 -2.18
C ASN A 363 -23.75 15.22 -0.79
N ASN A 364 -24.91 14.66 -0.39
CA ASN A 364 -25.22 14.15 0.96
C ASN A 364 -25.77 12.72 0.76
N ALA A 365 -25.70 11.86 1.78
CA ALA A 365 -26.26 10.50 1.77
C ALA A 365 -27.81 10.50 1.72
N ILE A 366 -28.34 10.88 0.56
CA ILE A 366 -29.76 11.01 0.25
C ILE A 366 -29.96 10.48 -1.17
N THR A 367 -31.17 10.04 -1.51
CA THR A 367 -31.48 9.56 -2.86
C THR A 367 -31.25 10.70 -3.89
N GLN A 368 -30.97 10.39 -5.16
CA GLN A 368 -30.67 11.42 -6.18
C GLN A 368 -31.78 12.49 -6.30
N SER A 369 -33.06 12.17 -6.04
CA SER A 369 -34.16 13.17 -6.06
C SER A 369 -34.17 14.08 -4.83
N ASP A 370 -33.80 13.55 -3.66
CA ASP A 370 -33.70 14.35 -2.42
C ASP A 370 -32.48 15.27 -2.46
N LEU A 371 -31.38 14.81 -3.08
CA LEU A 371 -30.19 15.62 -3.38
C LEU A 371 -30.56 16.80 -4.28
N GLN A 372 -31.26 16.56 -5.39
CA GLN A 372 -31.70 17.63 -6.30
C GLN A 372 -32.53 18.71 -5.57
N THR A 373 -33.47 18.29 -4.72
CA THR A 373 -34.34 19.20 -3.96
C THR A 373 -33.53 20.05 -2.97
N LYS A 374 -32.56 19.44 -2.28
CA LYS A 374 -31.66 20.14 -1.34
C LYS A 374 -30.74 21.13 -2.04
N LEU A 375 -30.15 20.76 -3.17
CA LEU A 375 -29.24 21.59 -3.95
C LEU A 375 -29.92 22.83 -4.55
N LEU A 376 -31.15 22.67 -5.05
CA LEU A 376 -31.95 23.80 -5.54
C LEU A 376 -32.33 24.78 -4.41
N SER A 377 -32.48 24.28 -3.18
CA SER A 377 -32.69 25.09 -1.97
C SER A 377 -31.43 25.87 -1.57
N ASP A 378 -30.25 25.23 -1.59
CA ASP A 378 -28.97 25.88 -1.22
C ASP A 378 -28.54 26.92 -2.27
N CYS A 379 -28.85 26.71 -3.56
CA CYS A 379 -28.75 27.77 -4.58
C CYS A 379 -29.61 29.00 -4.26
N GLY A 380 -30.61 28.90 -3.36
CA GLY A 380 -31.41 30.02 -2.89
C GLY A 380 -30.71 30.91 -1.84
N THR A 381 -29.58 30.48 -1.29
CA THR A 381 -28.86 31.21 -0.23
C THR A 381 -27.79 32.18 -0.75
N PHE A 382 -27.51 32.18 -2.05
CA PHE A 382 -26.60 33.16 -2.65
C PHE A 382 -27.22 34.57 -2.63
N ALA A 383 -26.41 35.59 -2.35
CA ALA A 383 -26.89 36.96 -2.21
C ALA A 383 -27.28 37.63 -3.55
N VAL A 384 -26.84 37.09 -4.69
CA VAL A 384 -27.00 37.68 -6.03
C VAL A 384 -27.78 36.75 -6.96
N SER A 385 -28.84 37.26 -7.60
CA SER A 385 -29.77 36.46 -8.43
C SER A 385 -29.12 35.77 -9.64
N GLN A 386 -28.08 36.38 -10.22
CA GLN A 386 -27.35 35.83 -11.36
C GLN A 386 -26.54 34.58 -10.96
N ASP A 387 -25.97 34.57 -9.76
CA ASP A 387 -25.25 33.42 -9.18
C ASP A 387 -26.21 32.30 -8.78
N GLN A 388 -27.40 32.64 -8.27
CA GLN A 388 -28.47 31.67 -8.01
C GLN A 388 -28.90 30.93 -9.28
N ASN A 389 -29.08 31.66 -10.39
CA ASN A 389 -29.50 31.08 -11.66
C ASN A 389 -28.39 30.23 -12.31
N SER A 390 -27.14 30.68 -12.22
CA SER A 390 -25.98 29.90 -12.66
C SER A 390 -25.85 28.59 -11.85
N CYS A 391 -25.96 28.67 -10.52
CA CYS A 391 -25.98 27.51 -9.61
C CYS A 391 -27.08 26.51 -9.96
N LYS A 392 -28.34 26.98 -10.11
CA LYS A 392 -29.47 26.11 -10.47
C LYS A 392 -29.28 25.42 -11.83
N SER A 393 -28.69 26.10 -12.80
CA SER A 393 -28.34 25.51 -14.10
C SER A 393 -27.26 24.42 -13.96
N ILE A 394 -26.22 24.67 -13.15
CA ILE A 394 -25.13 23.72 -12.91
C ILE A 394 -25.63 22.47 -12.18
N VAL A 395 -26.46 22.64 -11.14
CA VAL A 395 -27.07 21.53 -10.38
C VAL A 395 -27.93 20.65 -11.29
N ASN A 396 -28.79 21.25 -12.11
CA ASN A 396 -29.65 20.49 -13.02
C ASN A 396 -28.87 19.77 -14.13
N ASN A 397 -27.64 20.21 -14.43
CA ASN A 397 -26.78 19.62 -15.47
C ASN A 397 -25.77 18.58 -14.94
N ASN A 398 -25.40 18.62 -13.64
CA ASN A 398 -24.35 17.78 -13.04
C ASN A 398 -24.85 16.63 -12.15
N ILE A 399 -26.16 16.52 -11.90
CA ILE A 399 -26.75 15.29 -11.35
C ILE A 399 -26.91 14.30 -12.51
N ALA A 400 -25.81 13.66 -12.92
CA ALA A 400 -25.86 12.57 -13.87
C ALA A 400 -26.31 11.29 -13.10
N LYS A 401 -27.31 10.54 -13.56
CA LYS A 401 -27.23 9.56 -14.67
C LYS A 401 -25.91 8.80 -14.70
N ALA A 402 -25.96 7.51 -15.06
CA ALA A 402 -24.78 6.67 -15.21
C ALA A 402 -23.64 7.41 -15.93
N TYR A 403 -22.40 7.28 -15.43
CA TYR A 403 -21.22 7.86 -16.03
C TYR A 403 -21.05 7.33 -17.44
N THR A 404 -20.93 8.21 -18.42
CA THR A 404 -20.71 7.83 -19.83
C THR A 404 -19.21 7.67 -20.10
N ALA A 405 -18.84 6.80 -21.03
CA ALA A 405 -17.46 6.63 -21.49
C ALA A 405 -16.96 7.88 -22.25
N ASN A 406 -16.60 8.91 -21.50
CA ASN A 406 -15.86 10.09 -21.93
C ASN A 406 -15.34 10.86 -20.70
N TRP A 407 -14.17 11.46 -20.82
CA TRP A 407 -13.50 12.13 -19.71
C TRP A 407 -14.30 13.26 -19.05
N SER A 408 -15.07 14.04 -19.82
CA SER A 408 -15.92 15.09 -19.23
C SER A 408 -16.92 14.54 -18.23
N SER A 409 -17.44 13.33 -18.45
CA SER A 409 -18.33 12.64 -17.51
C SER A 409 -17.54 11.99 -16.38
N LEU A 410 -16.42 11.31 -16.69
CA LEU A 410 -15.64 10.56 -15.70
C LEU A 410 -14.94 11.46 -14.68
N ASP A 411 -14.34 12.56 -15.13
CA ASP A 411 -13.64 13.52 -14.28
C ASP A 411 -14.61 14.34 -13.41
N SER A 412 -15.91 14.31 -13.72
CA SER A 412 -16.94 14.92 -12.87
C SER A 412 -17.24 14.09 -11.61
N ARG A 413 -16.75 12.84 -11.52
CA ARG A 413 -16.99 11.98 -10.36
C ARG A 413 -16.32 12.56 -9.11
N PRO A 414 -17.08 12.76 -8.01
CA PRO A 414 -16.48 13.16 -6.75
C PRO A 414 -15.47 12.14 -6.23
N LEU A 415 -14.35 12.64 -5.74
CA LEU A 415 -13.38 11.79 -5.05
C LEU A 415 -13.95 11.27 -3.72
N PRO A 416 -13.94 9.95 -3.46
CA PRO A 416 -14.29 9.38 -2.16
C PRO A 416 -13.56 10.05 -0.99
N ILE A 417 -14.32 10.47 0.04
CA ILE A 417 -13.83 11.25 1.19
C ILE A 417 -12.65 10.57 1.88
N TRP A 418 -12.70 9.24 2.00
CA TRP A 418 -11.67 8.48 2.68
C TRP A 418 -10.29 8.70 2.05
N TYR A 419 -10.22 8.87 0.72
CA TYR A 419 -8.95 9.00 0.02
C TYR A 419 -8.30 10.33 0.32
N ASP A 420 -9.08 11.41 0.37
CA ASP A 420 -8.53 12.68 0.81
C ASP A 420 -8.12 12.67 2.29
N GLN A 421 -8.85 11.97 3.16
CA GLN A 421 -8.51 11.85 4.57
C GLN A 421 -7.28 10.98 4.85
N ALA A 422 -6.95 10.06 3.93
CA ALA A 422 -5.95 9.02 4.10
C ALA A 422 -4.53 9.57 4.22
N LYS A 423 -4.13 10.53 3.37
CA LYS A 423 -2.85 11.26 3.35
C LYS A 423 -1.55 10.45 3.24
N PHE A 424 -1.52 9.21 3.69
CA PHE A 424 -0.37 8.32 3.67
C PHE A 424 -0.80 6.89 3.34
N GLY A 425 -0.22 6.35 2.29
CA GLY A 425 -0.33 4.96 1.87
C GLY A 425 1.04 4.33 1.68
N VAL A 426 1.07 3.01 1.63
CA VAL A 426 2.27 2.23 1.29
C VAL A 426 1.96 1.37 0.07
N GLN A 427 2.91 1.23 -0.85
CA GLN A 427 2.82 0.27 -1.94
C GLN A 427 3.97 -0.72 -1.89
N ALA A 428 3.78 -1.90 -2.45
CA ALA A 428 4.85 -2.89 -2.60
C ALA A 428 5.00 -3.32 -4.07
N HIS A 429 6.18 -3.06 -4.64
CA HIS A 429 6.59 -3.62 -5.91
C HIS A 429 7.22 -4.98 -5.70
N TRP A 430 6.49 -6.02 -6.09
CA TRP A 430 6.88 -7.41 -5.90
C TRP A 430 6.50 -8.24 -7.12
N GLY A 431 7.43 -9.08 -7.57
CA GLY A 431 7.26 -9.90 -8.77
C GLY A 431 8.53 -10.65 -9.14
N VAL A 432 8.53 -11.29 -10.32
CA VAL A 432 9.60 -12.21 -10.77
C VAL A 432 10.98 -11.56 -10.83
N TYR A 433 11.06 -10.26 -11.12
CA TYR A 433 12.31 -9.48 -11.14
C TYR A 433 13.05 -9.47 -9.78
N SER A 434 12.37 -9.78 -8.67
CA SER A 434 12.98 -9.93 -7.34
C SER A 434 13.84 -11.19 -7.17
N VAL A 435 13.80 -12.12 -8.14
CA VAL A 435 14.65 -13.32 -8.16
C VAL A 435 16.08 -12.97 -8.53
N PRO A 436 16.37 -12.35 -9.70
CA PRO A 436 17.70 -11.85 -9.97
C PRO A 436 18.07 -10.73 -9.00
N ALA A 437 17.12 -9.86 -8.61
CA ALA A 437 17.33 -8.75 -7.67
C ALA A 437 18.64 -8.00 -7.93
N TYR A 438 18.86 -7.66 -9.20
CA TYR A 438 20.05 -6.99 -9.70
C TYR A 438 19.60 -5.95 -10.73
N GLY A 439 19.96 -4.68 -10.54
CA GLY A 439 19.31 -3.60 -11.29
C GLY A 439 17.98 -3.21 -10.68
N ASP A 440 16.92 -3.08 -11.47
CA ASP A 440 15.58 -2.67 -11.04
C ASP A 440 14.47 -3.56 -11.64
N GLU A 441 13.20 -3.23 -11.39
CA GLU A 441 12.03 -3.98 -11.87
C GLU A 441 11.94 -4.08 -13.40
N ALA A 442 12.62 -3.18 -14.13
CA ALA A 442 12.78 -3.24 -15.57
C ALA A 442 13.87 -4.24 -16.04
N PHE A 443 14.32 -5.14 -15.16
CA PHE A 443 15.39 -6.12 -15.41
C PHE A 443 15.29 -6.80 -16.77
N TRP A 444 14.11 -7.35 -17.07
CA TRP A 444 13.90 -8.09 -18.31
C TRP A 444 14.12 -7.19 -19.54
N PHE A 445 13.45 -6.05 -19.56
CA PHE A 445 13.50 -5.11 -20.69
C PHE A 445 14.93 -4.66 -20.93
N LYS A 446 15.67 -4.31 -19.87
CA LYS A 446 17.07 -3.90 -19.98
C LYS A 446 17.97 -5.05 -20.45
N TRP A 447 17.76 -6.24 -19.93
CA TRP A 447 18.57 -7.41 -20.28
C TRP A 447 18.33 -7.89 -21.72
N LYS A 448 17.08 -7.91 -22.19
CA LYS A 448 16.68 -8.50 -23.47
C LYS A 448 16.48 -7.50 -24.59
N GLU A 449 15.77 -6.39 -24.34
CA GLU A 449 15.48 -5.40 -25.37
C GLU A 449 16.61 -4.40 -25.52
N LEU A 450 17.11 -3.85 -24.40
CA LEU A 450 18.23 -2.90 -24.45
C LEU A 450 19.60 -3.57 -24.56
N ASN A 451 19.66 -4.91 -24.46
CA ASN A 451 20.90 -5.68 -24.50
C ASN A 451 21.98 -5.15 -23.53
N ASP A 452 21.58 -4.80 -22.30
CA ASP A 452 22.50 -4.29 -21.29
C ASP A 452 23.59 -5.32 -20.97
N SER A 453 24.84 -4.97 -21.31
CA SER A 453 26.00 -5.85 -21.14
C SER A 453 26.26 -6.26 -19.69
N ASN A 454 25.97 -5.40 -18.71
CA ASN A 454 26.17 -5.71 -17.31
C ASN A 454 25.15 -6.74 -16.83
N LEU A 455 23.88 -6.58 -17.22
CA LEU A 455 22.83 -7.56 -16.92
C LEU A 455 23.08 -8.89 -17.65
N ALA A 456 23.50 -8.83 -18.91
CA ALA A 456 23.84 -10.03 -19.68
C ALA A 456 25.00 -10.81 -19.05
N ASN A 457 26.08 -10.11 -18.64
CA ASN A 457 27.21 -10.72 -17.96
C ASN A 457 26.82 -11.28 -16.58
N PHE A 458 25.97 -10.56 -15.83
CA PHE A 458 25.42 -11.06 -14.57
C PHE A 458 24.66 -12.37 -14.77
N VAL A 459 23.73 -12.43 -15.74
CA VAL A 459 22.98 -13.67 -15.97
C VAL A 459 23.91 -14.80 -16.41
N GLN A 460 24.86 -14.53 -17.31
CA GLN A 460 25.81 -15.53 -17.79
C GLN A 460 26.71 -16.08 -16.67
N THR A 461 27.09 -15.25 -15.69
CA THR A 461 27.99 -15.63 -14.60
C THR A 461 27.27 -16.36 -13.47
N HIS A 462 26.02 -16.00 -13.20
CA HIS A 462 25.28 -16.47 -12.02
C HIS A 462 24.22 -17.54 -12.32
N TYR A 463 23.85 -17.75 -13.58
CA TYR A 463 22.81 -18.71 -13.98
C TYR A 463 23.31 -19.65 -15.09
N LYS A 464 22.59 -20.77 -15.26
CA LYS A 464 22.95 -21.78 -16.26
C LYS A 464 22.90 -21.17 -17.67
N PRO A 465 23.83 -21.52 -18.57
CA PRO A 465 23.74 -21.13 -19.97
C PRO A 465 22.35 -21.48 -20.56
N GLY A 466 21.74 -20.52 -21.27
CA GLY A 466 20.39 -20.67 -21.82
C GLY A 466 19.24 -20.31 -20.87
N THR A 467 19.52 -19.85 -19.64
CA THR A 467 18.48 -19.37 -18.71
C THR A 467 17.61 -18.29 -19.36
N THR A 468 16.29 -18.48 -19.30
CA THR A 468 15.28 -17.52 -19.75
C THR A 468 14.70 -16.77 -18.55
N TYR A 469 13.99 -15.67 -18.80
CA TYR A 469 13.28 -14.98 -17.72
C TYR A 469 12.13 -15.81 -17.14
N GLY A 470 11.51 -16.66 -17.97
CA GLY A 470 10.51 -17.62 -17.52
C GLY A 470 11.03 -18.59 -16.45
N ASP A 471 12.33 -18.90 -16.48
CA ASP A 471 12.95 -19.75 -15.45
C ASP A 471 13.10 -19.05 -14.09
N PHE A 472 12.99 -17.72 -14.05
CA PHE A 472 12.93 -16.98 -12.78
C PHE A 472 11.55 -17.05 -12.14
N ALA A 473 10.46 -17.14 -12.91
CA ALA A 473 9.13 -17.31 -12.32
C ALA A 473 9.09 -18.57 -11.44
N LYS A 474 9.86 -19.59 -11.83
CA LYS A 474 10.00 -20.80 -11.03
C LYS A 474 10.79 -20.59 -9.72
N GLN A 475 11.65 -19.60 -9.66
CA GLN A 475 12.43 -19.30 -8.45
C GLN A 475 11.75 -18.26 -7.55
N PHE A 476 10.69 -17.61 -8.04
CA PHE A 476 9.83 -16.75 -7.25
C PHE A 476 8.93 -17.62 -6.40
N ASN A 477 9.14 -17.70 -5.09
CA ASN A 477 8.59 -18.80 -4.28
C ASN A 477 7.78 -18.33 -3.07
N ALA A 478 7.92 -17.07 -2.65
CA ALA A 478 7.14 -16.48 -1.56
C ALA A 478 7.15 -17.30 -0.25
N LEU A 479 8.22 -18.09 0.01
CA LEU A 479 8.26 -19.07 1.10
C LEU A 479 8.15 -18.47 2.50
N ASP A 480 8.60 -17.22 2.65
CA ASP A 480 8.60 -16.47 3.89
C ASP A 480 7.52 -15.38 3.91
N PHE A 481 6.68 -15.31 2.87
CA PHE A 481 5.56 -14.38 2.81
C PHE A 481 4.47 -14.77 3.79
N ASP A 482 4.27 -13.94 4.80
CA ASP A 482 3.16 -13.99 5.76
C ASP A 482 2.32 -12.71 5.62
N ALA A 483 1.11 -12.86 5.09
CA ALA A 483 0.19 -11.76 4.86
C ALA A 483 -0.23 -11.03 6.14
N ASN A 484 -0.36 -11.72 7.27
CA ASN A 484 -0.73 -11.10 8.55
C ASN A 484 0.42 -10.29 9.12
N TYR A 485 1.64 -10.83 9.07
CA TYR A 485 2.84 -10.09 9.45
C TYR A 485 2.99 -8.82 8.62
N PHE A 486 2.88 -8.96 7.29
CA PHE A 486 2.99 -7.86 6.36
C PHE A 486 1.93 -6.79 6.63
N ALA A 487 0.65 -7.18 6.75
CA ALA A 487 -0.45 -6.27 7.06
C ALA A 487 -0.27 -5.58 8.42
N GLY A 488 0.24 -6.29 9.42
CA GLY A 488 0.58 -5.74 10.73
C GLY A 488 1.65 -4.65 10.64
N LEU A 489 2.67 -4.84 9.79
CA LEU A 489 3.71 -3.84 9.54
C LEU A 489 3.14 -2.61 8.83
N ILE A 490 2.32 -2.80 7.79
CA ILE A 490 1.68 -1.70 7.06
C ILE A 490 0.78 -0.88 8.00
N LYS A 491 -0.09 -1.55 8.77
CA LYS A 491 -0.92 -0.88 9.78
C LYS A 491 -0.06 -0.16 10.82
N GLY A 492 1.02 -0.80 11.29
CA GLY A 492 1.96 -0.24 12.25
C GLY A 492 2.65 1.05 11.77
N SER A 493 2.89 1.18 10.46
CA SER A 493 3.42 2.40 9.84
C SER A 493 2.45 3.60 9.89
N GLY A 494 1.17 3.35 10.22
CA GLY A 494 0.13 4.37 10.23
C GLY A 494 -0.55 4.60 8.88
N ALA A 495 -0.11 3.93 7.82
CA ALA A 495 -0.72 4.00 6.49
C ALA A 495 -2.23 3.69 6.53
N LYS A 496 -3.00 4.36 5.68
CA LYS A 496 -4.46 4.21 5.57
C LYS A 496 -4.91 3.40 4.37
N TYR A 497 -4.01 3.15 3.44
CA TYR A 497 -4.23 2.26 2.32
C TYR A 497 -2.91 1.58 1.92
N PHE A 498 -3.04 0.40 1.33
CA PHE A 498 -1.96 -0.42 0.86
C PHE A 498 -2.20 -0.83 -0.59
N ILE A 499 -1.17 -0.73 -1.44
CA ILE A 499 -1.24 -1.15 -2.84
C ILE A 499 -0.22 -2.25 -3.10
N LEU A 500 -0.68 -3.43 -3.54
CA LEU A 500 0.22 -4.48 -4.03
C LEU A 500 0.25 -4.46 -5.55
N THR A 501 1.43 -4.67 -6.16
CA THR A 501 1.55 -5.04 -7.57
C THR A 501 0.76 -6.31 -7.84
N ALA A 502 -0.40 -6.18 -8.47
CA ALA A 502 -1.15 -7.32 -8.96
C ALA A 502 -0.47 -7.88 -10.21
N LYS A 503 -0.17 -7.01 -11.18
CA LYS A 503 0.55 -7.33 -12.41
C LYS A 503 1.54 -6.22 -12.74
N HIS A 504 2.81 -6.59 -12.94
CA HIS A 504 3.84 -5.68 -13.44
C HIS A 504 3.97 -5.77 -14.97
N SER A 505 4.74 -4.89 -15.60
CA SER A 505 4.91 -4.81 -17.07
C SER A 505 5.57 -6.02 -17.70
N ASP A 506 6.16 -6.91 -16.91
CA ASP A 506 6.47 -8.24 -17.43
C ASP A 506 5.15 -8.95 -17.79
N GLY A 507 4.13 -8.95 -16.93
CA GLY A 507 2.85 -9.61 -17.19
C GLY A 507 2.59 -10.77 -16.24
N PHE A 508 3.50 -11.06 -15.30
CA PHE A 508 3.25 -12.07 -14.27
C PHE A 508 2.21 -11.56 -13.27
N ALA A 509 1.09 -12.27 -13.16
CA ALA A 509 0.03 -11.95 -12.21
C ALA A 509 0.27 -12.59 -10.83
N LEU A 510 0.04 -11.85 -9.74
CA LEU A 510 0.10 -12.38 -8.36
C LEU A 510 -1.22 -13.03 -7.89
N TRP A 511 -2.09 -13.38 -8.85
CA TRP A 511 -3.39 -14.01 -8.64
C TRP A 511 -3.69 -14.99 -9.79
N PRO A 512 -4.61 -15.97 -9.63
CA PRO A 512 -4.99 -16.89 -10.69
C PRO A 512 -5.73 -16.17 -11.83
N SER A 513 -4.99 -15.76 -12.86
CA SER A 513 -5.53 -15.07 -14.03
C SER A 513 -6.14 -16.05 -15.02
N ALA A 514 -7.44 -15.91 -15.30
CA ALA A 514 -8.16 -16.76 -16.25
C ALA A 514 -7.68 -16.63 -17.72
N VAL A 515 -6.95 -15.55 -18.05
CA VAL A 515 -6.50 -15.24 -19.41
C VAL A 515 -4.98 -15.36 -19.60
N GLU A 516 -4.23 -15.61 -18.53
CA GLU A 516 -2.77 -15.80 -18.56
C GLU A 516 -2.39 -17.09 -17.81
N TRP A 517 -2.72 -18.22 -18.43
CA TRP A 517 -2.43 -19.55 -17.90
C TRP A 517 -0.93 -19.82 -17.79
N ASN A 518 -0.50 -20.41 -16.67
CA ASN A 518 0.89 -20.80 -16.40
C ASN A 518 1.88 -19.62 -16.36
N TRP A 519 1.36 -18.41 -16.18
CA TRP A 519 2.16 -17.20 -16.01
C TRP A 519 1.60 -16.31 -14.88
N ASN A 520 1.33 -16.96 -13.76
CA ASN A 520 0.84 -16.33 -12.54
C ASN A 520 1.27 -17.10 -11.29
N SER A 521 1.17 -16.50 -10.10
CA SER A 521 1.68 -17.07 -8.85
C SER A 521 0.92 -18.29 -8.35
N ALA A 522 -0.32 -18.50 -8.81
CA ALA A 522 -1.13 -19.66 -8.44
C ALA A 522 -0.81 -20.88 -9.30
N ASP A 523 -0.56 -20.67 -10.60
CA ASP A 523 -0.22 -21.75 -11.54
C ASP A 523 1.26 -22.13 -11.52
N VAL A 524 2.15 -21.17 -11.28
CA VAL A 524 3.59 -21.41 -11.26
C VAL A 524 4.03 -21.88 -9.88
N GLY A 525 4.57 -23.09 -9.84
CA GLY A 525 5.15 -23.69 -8.64
C GLY A 525 4.45 -24.97 -8.22
N PRO A 526 5.13 -25.80 -7.42
CA PRO A 526 4.61 -27.11 -7.06
C PRO A 526 3.54 -27.02 -5.96
N ALA A 527 3.15 -25.82 -5.52
CA ALA A 527 2.47 -25.62 -4.24
C ALA A 527 3.17 -26.45 -3.15
N LYS A 528 4.50 -26.27 -2.97
CA LYS A 528 5.36 -27.23 -2.25
C LYS A 528 4.77 -27.51 -0.87
N ASP A 529 4.20 -28.69 -0.72
CA ASP A 529 3.67 -29.17 0.56
C ASP A 529 4.85 -29.56 1.45
N LEU A 530 5.38 -28.58 2.16
CA LEU A 530 6.48 -28.77 3.10
C LEU A 530 6.07 -29.66 4.27
N LEU A 531 4.77 -29.79 4.56
CA LEU A 531 4.28 -30.74 5.55
C LEU A 531 4.38 -32.17 5.00
N ASP A 532 3.97 -32.42 3.76
CA ASP A 532 4.14 -33.72 3.11
C ASP A 532 5.61 -34.13 3.02
N GLU A 533 6.52 -33.21 2.69
CA GLU A 533 7.96 -33.49 2.67
C GLU A 533 8.49 -33.87 4.08
N LEU A 534 8.01 -33.20 5.13
CA LEU A 534 8.35 -33.53 6.52
C LEU A 534 7.77 -34.87 6.97
N ILE A 535 6.51 -35.16 6.63
CA ILE A 535 5.84 -36.43 6.92
C ILE A 535 6.54 -37.58 6.19
N SER A 536 6.87 -37.39 4.91
CA SER A 536 7.61 -38.35 4.11
C SER A 536 8.99 -38.66 4.70
N GLN A 537 9.73 -37.64 5.15
CA GLN A 537 11.03 -37.85 5.81
C GLN A 537 10.89 -38.53 7.18
N LEU A 538 9.87 -38.16 7.96
CA LEU A 538 9.54 -38.84 9.22
C LEU A 538 9.28 -40.32 8.96
N ALA A 539 8.39 -40.65 8.03
CA ALA A 539 8.01 -42.02 7.66
C ALA A 539 9.23 -42.83 7.17
N GLN A 540 10.06 -42.26 6.29
CA GLN A 540 11.32 -42.90 5.86
C GLN A 540 12.26 -43.14 7.03
N THR A 541 12.43 -42.17 7.92
CA THR A 541 13.35 -42.31 9.06
C THR A 541 12.89 -43.41 10.01
N ILE A 542 11.61 -43.46 10.38
CA ILE A 542 11.08 -44.47 11.31
C ILE A 542 11.03 -45.87 10.69
N SER A 543 10.71 -45.98 9.40
CA SER A 543 10.72 -47.26 8.68
C SER A 543 12.11 -47.89 8.60
N LEU A 544 13.17 -47.07 8.68
CA LEU A 544 14.56 -47.52 8.78
C LEU A 544 15.05 -47.67 10.23
N GLY A 545 14.20 -47.40 11.21
CA GLY A 545 14.49 -47.56 12.64
C GLY A 545 15.28 -46.40 13.25
N GLY A 546 15.34 -45.28 12.53
CA GLY A 546 15.94 -44.05 13.00
C GLY A 546 15.01 -43.23 13.89
N ASN A 547 15.58 -42.27 14.60
CA ASN A 547 14.82 -41.23 15.30
C ASN A 547 14.82 -39.97 14.44
N PHE A 548 13.64 -39.46 14.12
CA PHE A 548 13.50 -38.21 13.36
C PHE A 548 13.63 -37.02 14.32
N VAL A 549 14.58 -36.12 14.04
CA VAL A 549 14.84 -34.93 14.86
C VAL A 549 14.69 -33.69 13.99
N LEU A 550 13.86 -32.76 14.43
CA LEU A 550 13.65 -31.48 13.79
C LEU A 550 14.34 -30.35 14.55
N ASN A 551 15.10 -29.53 13.83
CA ASN A 551 15.58 -28.27 14.35
C ASN A 551 14.59 -27.17 13.98
N ILE A 552 14.18 -26.35 14.95
CA ILE A 552 13.24 -25.26 14.75
C ILE A 552 13.97 -23.94 15.03
N ALA A 553 13.92 -23.03 14.07
CA ALA A 553 14.49 -21.70 14.24
C ALA A 553 13.63 -20.89 15.22
N ILE A 554 14.30 -20.24 16.18
CA ILE A 554 13.72 -19.28 17.11
C ILE A 554 14.26 -17.88 16.80
N ASP A 555 13.43 -16.86 16.96
CA ASP A 555 13.84 -15.47 16.81
C ASP A 555 14.76 -15.02 17.97
N ALA A 556 15.31 -13.80 17.87
CA ALA A 556 16.17 -13.22 18.91
C ALA A 556 15.47 -13.04 20.27
N ASN A 557 14.14 -13.15 20.32
CA ASN A 557 13.33 -13.08 21.53
C ASN A 557 12.91 -14.49 22.03
N GLY A 558 13.40 -15.56 21.42
CA GLY A 558 13.09 -16.94 21.77
C GLY A 558 11.73 -17.44 21.28
N ARG A 559 11.12 -16.80 20.28
CA ARG A 559 9.81 -17.19 19.72
C ARG A 559 9.99 -18.05 18.46
N VAL A 560 9.18 -19.09 18.33
CA VAL A 560 9.03 -19.82 17.08
C VAL A 560 8.27 -18.94 16.09
N LEU A 561 8.74 -18.83 14.84
CA LEU A 561 8.04 -18.03 13.82
C LEU A 561 6.65 -18.64 13.54
N PRO A 562 5.60 -17.81 13.32
CA PRO A 562 4.22 -18.31 13.15
C PRO A 562 4.07 -19.38 12.07
N VAL A 563 4.78 -19.23 10.95
CA VAL A 563 4.79 -20.21 9.85
C VAL A 563 5.35 -21.58 10.26
N PHE A 564 6.31 -21.61 11.19
CA PHE A 564 6.80 -22.86 11.76
C PHE A 564 5.85 -23.41 12.83
N GLU A 565 5.19 -22.53 13.59
CA GLU A 565 4.21 -22.94 14.60
C GLU A 565 3.03 -23.70 13.98
N GLU A 566 2.43 -23.16 12.91
CA GLU A 566 1.32 -23.81 12.21
C GLU A 566 1.74 -25.16 11.62
N ARG A 567 2.91 -25.22 10.99
CA ARG A 567 3.46 -26.48 10.44
C ARG A 567 3.73 -27.52 11.52
N LEU A 568 4.26 -27.09 12.67
CA LEU A 568 4.51 -27.97 13.80
C LEU A 568 3.20 -28.49 14.43
N LYS A 569 2.15 -27.66 14.45
CA LYS A 569 0.81 -28.10 14.87
C LYS A 569 0.28 -29.16 13.92
N ASN A 570 0.30 -28.92 12.62
CA ASN A 570 -0.21 -29.87 11.63
C ASN A 570 0.61 -31.18 11.62
N LEU A 571 1.93 -31.11 11.77
CA LEU A 571 2.78 -32.30 11.95
C LEU A 571 2.45 -33.02 13.26
N GLY A 572 2.19 -32.27 14.33
CA GLY A 572 1.77 -32.82 15.62
C GLY A 572 0.44 -33.56 15.53
N ASP A 573 -0.54 -32.98 14.82
CA ASP A 573 -1.84 -33.60 14.56
C ASP A 573 -1.66 -34.91 13.77
N PHE A 574 -0.87 -34.89 12.69
CA PHE A 574 -0.52 -36.10 11.95
C PHE A 574 0.13 -37.17 12.85
N VAL A 575 1.10 -36.80 13.68
CA VAL A 575 1.80 -37.72 14.59
C VAL A 575 0.85 -38.30 15.65
N ASN A 576 -0.10 -37.51 16.14
CA ASN A 576 -1.09 -37.96 17.12
C ASN A 576 -2.09 -38.94 16.49
N ASP A 577 -2.62 -38.60 15.33
CA ASP A 577 -3.58 -39.41 14.58
C ASP A 577 -2.99 -40.76 14.15
N HIS A 578 -1.69 -40.80 13.87
CA HIS A 578 -0.96 -41.99 13.41
C HIS A 578 -0.01 -42.55 14.48
N SER A 579 -0.27 -42.24 15.76
CA SER A 579 0.62 -42.55 16.87
C SER A 579 0.96 -44.04 17.01
N GLU A 580 0.03 -44.94 16.72
CA GLU A 580 0.25 -46.39 16.74
C GLU A 580 1.25 -46.86 15.66
N ALA A 581 1.23 -46.21 14.48
CA ALA A 581 2.14 -46.53 13.38
C ALA A 581 3.55 -45.95 13.61
N ILE A 582 3.65 -44.87 14.39
CA ILE A 582 4.87 -44.09 14.58
C ILE A 582 5.60 -44.50 15.86
N PHE A 583 4.93 -44.46 17.01
CA PHE A 583 5.57 -44.68 18.30
C PHE A 583 5.67 -46.16 18.63
N SER A 584 6.83 -46.57 19.15
CA SER A 584 7.12 -47.97 19.53
C SER A 584 7.04 -48.98 18.38
N SER A 585 6.94 -48.50 17.13
CA SER A 585 7.00 -49.34 15.94
C SER A 585 8.44 -49.76 15.64
N LYS A 586 8.59 -50.78 14.79
CA LYS A 586 9.87 -51.33 14.34
C LYS A 586 9.92 -51.36 12.80
N PRO A 587 11.12 -51.25 12.21
CA PRO A 587 11.31 -51.43 10.78
C PRO A 587 10.68 -52.72 10.27
N TRP A 588 9.96 -52.64 9.16
CA TRP A 588 9.58 -53.83 8.42
C TRP A 588 10.77 -54.31 7.58
N ILE A 589 11.01 -55.63 7.55
CA ILE A 589 12.24 -56.17 6.96
C ILE A 589 12.21 -56.27 5.42
N TYR A 590 11.04 -56.07 4.80
CA TYR A 590 10.91 -55.99 3.35
C TYR A 590 10.64 -54.56 2.92
N GLN A 591 11.40 -54.10 1.92
CA GLN A 591 11.11 -52.83 1.27
C GLN A 591 10.00 -53.01 0.25
N SER A 592 9.24 -51.96 0.00
CA SER A 592 8.20 -51.93 -1.02
C SER A 592 8.82 -52.01 -2.41
N ASP A 593 8.14 -52.68 -3.34
CA ASP A 593 8.44 -52.58 -4.78
C ASP A 593 7.94 -51.25 -5.39
N VAL A 594 7.25 -50.44 -4.59
CA VAL A 594 6.77 -49.09 -4.93
C VAL A 594 7.62 -48.06 -4.17
N ASP A 595 8.40 -47.25 -4.90
CA ASP A 595 9.37 -46.29 -4.36
C ASP A 595 8.77 -45.27 -3.35
N SER A 596 7.44 -45.10 -3.34
CA SER A 596 6.72 -44.11 -2.52
C SER A 596 6.07 -44.67 -1.26
N VAL A 597 6.20 -45.96 -0.94
CA VAL A 597 5.54 -46.58 0.23
C VAL A 597 6.58 -47.14 1.19
N VAL A 598 6.46 -46.79 2.47
CA VAL A 598 7.33 -47.32 3.53
C VAL A 598 6.51 -47.98 4.64
N TYR A 599 7.13 -48.94 5.31
CA TYR A 599 6.43 -49.77 6.28
C TYR A 599 7.04 -49.70 7.68
N THR A 600 6.17 -49.63 8.68
CA THR A 600 6.53 -49.95 10.07
C THR A 600 5.68 -51.12 10.56
N SER A 601 6.08 -51.71 11.69
CA SER A 601 5.38 -52.84 12.27
C SER A 601 5.31 -52.75 13.78
N GLN A 602 4.24 -53.28 14.36
CA GLN A 602 4.05 -53.36 15.81
C GLN A 602 3.29 -54.63 16.20
N LEU A 603 3.52 -55.16 17.39
CA LEU A 603 2.77 -56.29 17.94
C LEU A 603 1.48 -55.80 18.62
N LYS A 604 0.35 -56.49 18.40
CA LYS A 604 -1.01 -56.14 18.85
C LYS A 604 -1.21 -56.13 20.38
N ASN A 605 -0.15 -56.21 21.19
CA ASN A 605 -0.13 -56.09 22.66
C ASN A 605 1.34 -56.02 23.15
N PRO A 606 1.98 -54.84 23.22
CA PRO A 606 3.43 -54.73 23.43
C PRO A 606 3.91 -54.99 24.87
N ASN A 607 3.00 -55.13 25.84
CA ASN A 607 3.32 -55.17 27.28
C ASN A 607 4.03 -56.45 27.77
N ASN A 608 4.39 -57.38 26.88
CA ASN A 608 4.97 -58.69 27.24
C ASN A 608 6.24 -59.05 26.46
N ILE A 609 7.00 -58.03 26.03
CA ILE A 609 8.10 -58.18 25.07
C ILE A 609 9.42 -57.72 25.69
N ASP A 610 10.43 -58.60 25.66
CA ASP A 610 11.82 -58.31 26.07
C ASP A 610 12.45 -57.18 25.22
N PRO A 611 12.82 -56.02 25.80
CA PRO A 611 13.34 -54.88 25.04
C PRO A 611 14.71 -55.12 24.36
N TYR A 612 15.39 -56.24 24.67
CA TYR A 612 16.73 -56.56 24.14
C TYR A 612 16.74 -57.65 23.06
N ARG A 613 15.57 -58.18 22.66
CA ARG A 613 15.47 -59.14 21.55
C ARG A 613 15.16 -58.44 20.23
N LEU A 614 15.93 -58.73 19.18
CA LEU A 614 15.52 -58.47 17.80
C LEU A 614 14.33 -59.38 17.48
N TYR A 615 13.11 -58.87 17.66
CA TYR A 615 11.91 -59.60 17.25
C TYR A 615 11.82 -59.60 15.73
N ASN A 616 11.59 -60.77 15.15
CA ASN A 616 11.19 -60.89 13.76
C ASN A 616 9.65 -60.78 13.70
N PRO A 617 9.09 -59.62 13.33
CA PRO A 617 7.64 -59.41 13.28
C PRO A 617 6.92 -60.35 12.29
N GLN A 618 7.63 -61.07 11.42
CA GLN A 618 7.05 -62.02 10.47
C GLN A 618 6.60 -63.34 11.07
N GLN A 619 7.04 -63.67 12.29
CA GLN A 619 6.81 -64.98 12.89
C GLN A 619 5.70 -65.01 13.94
N GLN A 620 4.94 -63.92 14.09
CA GLN A 620 3.86 -63.84 15.06
C GLN A 620 2.52 -63.51 14.40
N ASN A 621 1.50 -64.32 14.68
CA ASN A 621 0.12 -64.12 14.23
C ASN A 621 -0.52 -62.80 14.71
N ASN A 622 0.19 -62.02 15.54
CA ASN A 622 -0.29 -60.80 16.18
C ASN A 622 0.47 -59.54 15.75
N THR A 623 1.20 -59.55 14.63
CA THR A 623 1.87 -58.35 14.09
C THR A 623 0.90 -57.54 13.23
N VAL A 624 0.85 -56.23 13.46
CA VAL A 624 0.21 -55.22 12.60
C VAL A 624 1.29 -54.52 11.78
N ILE A 625 1.03 -54.33 10.49
CA ILE A 625 1.90 -53.62 9.56
C ILE A 625 1.20 -52.33 9.17
N TYR A 626 1.91 -51.21 9.25
CA TYR A 626 1.45 -49.91 8.83
C TYR A 626 2.18 -49.51 7.56
N ALA A 627 1.43 -49.08 6.54
CA ALA A 627 1.96 -48.51 5.31
C ALA A 627 1.76 -47.00 5.35
N PHE A 628 2.84 -46.25 5.15
CA PHE A 628 2.84 -44.80 4.98
C PHE A 628 2.90 -44.44 3.51
#